data_AF-A0A9P4YRI3-F1
#
_entry.id   AF-A0A9P4YRI3-F1
#
_cell.length_a   1.000
_cell.length_b   1.000
_cell.length_c   1.000
_cell.angle_alpha   90.00
_cell.angle_beta   90.00
_cell.angle_gamma   90.00
#
_symmetry.space_group_name_H-M   'P 1'
#
loop_
_entity.id
_entity.type
_entity.pdbx_description
1 polymer ?
#
loop_
_entity_poly.entity_id
_entity_poly.type
_entity_poly.pdbx_seq_one_letter_code
_entity_poly.pdbx_strand_id
1 'polypeptide(L)'
;MLYLRPDPLDCPAISVGGGTTSKSPCRTTSDDDDEKPGQDTLHFLDHNHDTITSLSLRYGVPAAALRRANKLTSDHLLLARRTILIPHEFYKAGVSLSPRPLGGEDEELRKSKIRRFMTSTKVADYDVAQLYLQNAGYDFPVAVEAYFADETWETRNPSRKPAGDGSKPKKHRGPFWRGL
;
A
#
# COMPACT_ATOMS: atom_id res chain seq x y z
N MET A 1 38.09 15.20 -29.41
CA MET A 1 37.19 15.99 -30.28
C MET A 1 35.84 16.05 -29.59
N LEU A 2 35.53 17.24 -29.09
CA LEU A 2 34.32 17.56 -28.34
C LEU A 2 33.22 17.95 -29.34
N TYR A 3 32.08 17.27 -29.32
CA TYR A 3 30.86 17.79 -29.95
C TYR A 3 29.87 18.16 -28.84
N LEU A 4 29.97 19.43 -28.45
CA LEU A 4 29.01 20.20 -27.69
C LEU A 4 27.66 20.20 -28.42
N ARG A 5 26.59 19.83 -27.71
CA ARG A 5 25.21 20.13 -28.10
C ARG A 5 24.97 21.63 -27.89
N PRO A 6 24.41 22.37 -28.86
CA PRO A 6 24.12 23.79 -28.69
C PRO A 6 22.82 24.02 -27.90
N ASP A 7 22.91 24.91 -26.92
CA ASP A 7 21.81 25.48 -26.14
C ASP A 7 20.89 26.35 -27.02
N PRO A 8 19.56 26.34 -26.82
CA PRO A 8 18.67 27.36 -27.36
C PRO A 8 18.31 28.40 -26.29
N LEU A 9 18.87 29.61 -26.41
CA LEU A 9 18.34 30.81 -25.75
C LEU A 9 17.44 31.60 -26.71
N ASP A 10 16.45 32.24 -26.08
CA ASP A 10 15.69 33.42 -26.48
C ASP A 10 14.53 33.31 -27.50
N CYS A 11 13.32 33.40 -26.95
CA CYS A 11 12.23 34.19 -27.52
C CYS A 11 11.61 35.09 -26.42
N PRO A 12 11.12 36.31 -26.77
CA PRO A 12 11.12 37.48 -25.89
C PRO A 12 9.88 37.69 -25.01
N ALA A 13 10.06 38.55 -24.01
CA ALA A 13 9.09 39.07 -23.06
C ALA A 13 7.96 39.91 -23.70
N ILE A 14 6.72 39.76 -23.19
CA ILE A 14 5.69 40.81 -23.21
C ILE A 14 5.00 40.92 -21.84
N SER A 15 4.89 42.20 -21.45
CA SER A 15 4.38 42.84 -20.25
C SER A 15 2.88 42.68 -19.90
N VAL A 16 2.65 42.61 -18.58
CA VAL A 16 1.78 43.49 -17.74
C VAL A 16 0.25 43.29 -17.67
N GLY A 17 -0.24 43.28 -16.41
CA GLY A 17 -1.57 43.72 -15.96
C GLY A 17 -2.29 42.66 -15.11
N GLY A 18 -2.72 42.83 -13.86
CA GLY A 18 -2.94 44.00 -13.02
C GLY A 18 -4.42 44.10 -12.57
N GLY A 19 -4.74 43.70 -11.33
CA GLY A 19 -5.98 44.00 -10.58
C GLY A 19 -7.25 43.18 -10.94
N THR A 20 -8.29 43.01 -10.12
CA THR A 20 -8.68 43.43 -8.77
C THR A 20 -10.01 42.73 -8.43
N THR A 21 -10.23 42.41 -7.15
CA THR A 21 -11.50 42.42 -6.39
C THR A 21 -12.72 41.55 -6.79
N SER A 22 -13.11 40.73 -5.80
CA SER A 22 -14.46 40.43 -5.29
C SER A 22 -15.61 40.11 -6.25
N LYS A 23 -16.23 38.95 -6.05
CA LYS A 23 -17.63 38.87 -5.59
C LYS A 23 -18.02 37.42 -5.30
N SER A 24 -18.49 37.18 -4.08
CA SER A 24 -19.43 36.08 -3.84
C SER A 24 -20.64 36.22 -4.75
N PRO A 25 -21.28 35.09 -5.07
CA PRO A 25 -22.70 34.99 -4.78
C PRO A 25 -22.99 33.76 -3.94
N CYS A 26 -23.67 34.01 -2.82
CA CYS A 26 -24.57 33.04 -2.22
C CYS A 26 -25.66 32.74 -3.27
N ARG A 27 -25.79 31.48 -3.68
CA ARG A 27 -27.02 30.99 -4.29
C ARG A 27 -27.28 29.57 -3.82
N THR A 28 -28.16 29.48 -2.84
CA THR A 28 -28.96 28.30 -2.55
C THR A 28 -29.82 28.02 -3.78
N THR A 29 -29.59 26.89 -4.45
CA THR A 29 -30.63 26.21 -5.21
C THR A 29 -30.69 24.78 -4.73
N SER A 30 -31.77 24.51 -4.00
CA SER A 30 -32.41 23.21 -3.89
C SER A 30 -32.75 22.73 -5.30
N ASP A 31 -32.01 21.73 -5.77
CA ASP A 31 -32.41 20.90 -6.90
C ASP A 31 -32.61 19.49 -6.34
N ASP A 32 -33.89 19.16 -6.14
CA ASP A 32 -34.41 17.81 -5.96
C ASP A 32 -34.24 17.06 -7.29
N ASP A 33 -33.19 16.25 -7.41
CA ASP A 33 -32.98 15.34 -8.55
C ASP A 33 -32.78 13.90 -8.05
N ASP A 34 -33.80 13.08 -8.32
CA ASP A 34 -33.76 11.62 -8.61
C ASP A 34 -32.90 10.72 -7.69
N GLU A 35 -33.57 10.10 -6.70
CA GLU A 35 -33.04 9.02 -5.86
C GLU A 35 -32.70 7.76 -6.68
N LYS A 36 -31.49 7.72 -7.24
CA LYS A 36 -30.71 6.47 -7.24
C LYS A 36 -29.59 6.67 -6.24
N PRO A 37 -29.37 5.76 -5.27
CA PRO A 37 -28.22 5.87 -4.40
C PRO A 37 -26.99 5.82 -5.30
N GLY A 38 -26.39 6.98 -5.55
CA GLY A 38 -25.17 7.06 -6.31
C GLY A 38 -24.12 6.25 -5.58
N GLN A 39 -23.25 5.62 -6.35
CA GLN A 39 -22.27 4.70 -5.79
C GLN A 39 -21.28 5.51 -4.95
N ASP A 40 -21.24 5.26 -3.64
CA ASP A 40 -20.27 5.88 -2.76
C ASP A 40 -18.85 5.54 -3.22
N THR A 41 -17.99 6.56 -3.27
CA THR A 41 -16.61 6.39 -3.76
C THR A 41 -15.72 5.89 -2.64
N LEU A 42 -14.99 4.79 -2.86
CA LEU A 42 -14.05 4.24 -1.89
C LEU A 42 -12.66 4.87 -2.07
N HIS A 43 -12.15 5.50 -1.02
CA HIS A 43 -10.80 6.11 -0.97
C HIS A 43 -9.87 5.31 -0.06
N PHE A 44 -8.66 5.04 -0.54
CA PHE A 44 -7.62 4.38 0.26
C PHE A 44 -6.85 5.41 1.07
N LEU A 45 -6.73 5.18 2.37
CA LEU A 45 -6.10 6.09 3.32
C LEU A 45 -4.58 5.93 3.32
N ASP A 46 -3.87 7.02 3.05
CA ASP A 46 -2.46 7.16 3.42
C ASP A 46 -2.35 7.83 4.79
N HIS A 47 -1.93 7.09 5.80
CA HIS A 47 -1.92 7.57 7.18
C HIS A 47 -0.93 8.73 7.42
N ASN A 48 0.01 8.96 6.49
CA ASN A 48 0.98 10.04 6.57
C ASN A 48 0.42 11.37 6.05
N HIS A 49 -0.58 11.33 5.17
CA HIS A 49 -1.04 12.49 4.39
C HIS A 49 -2.56 12.72 4.44
N ASP A 50 -3.34 11.69 4.76
CA ASP A 50 -4.79 11.74 4.82
C ASP A 50 -5.28 11.93 6.26
N THR A 51 -6.11 12.96 6.44
CA THR A 51 -6.84 13.30 7.66
C THR A 51 -8.27 13.67 7.25
N ILE A 52 -9.23 13.68 8.17
CA ILE A 52 -10.61 14.09 7.83
C ILE A 52 -10.63 15.49 7.19
N THR A 53 -9.80 16.42 7.69
CA THR A 53 -9.70 17.77 7.13
C THR A 53 -9.10 17.77 5.73
N SER A 54 -7.98 17.07 5.50
CA SER A 54 -7.38 17.03 4.15
C SER A 54 -8.28 16.34 3.12
N LEU A 55 -9.01 15.30 3.53
CA LEU A 55 -10.01 14.62 2.69
C LEU A 55 -11.21 15.52 2.38
N SER A 56 -11.70 16.27 3.37
CA SER A 56 -12.81 17.21 3.18
C SER A 56 -12.50 18.25 2.11
N LEU A 57 -11.26 18.76 2.09
CA LEU A 57 -10.80 19.74 1.12
C LEU A 57 -10.56 19.11 -0.25
N ARG A 58 -9.98 17.91 -0.31
CA ARG A 58 -9.68 17.21 -1.58
C ARG A 58 -10.95 16.84 -2.34
N TYR A 59 -11.99 16.42 -1.62
CA TYR A 59 -13.24 15.92 -2.20
C TYR A 59 -14.40 16.92 -2.14
N GLY A 60 -14.22 18.06 -1.48
CA GLY A 60 -15.29 19.05 -1.30
C GLY A 60 -16.42 18.59 -0.38
N VAL A 61 -16.18 17.60 0.48
CA VAL A 61 -17.20 17.01 1.37
C VAL A 61 -17.09 17.59 2.77
N PRO A 62 -18.18 18.05 3.41
CA PRO A 62 -18.13 18.52 4.79
C PRO A 62 -17.61 17.44 5.75
N ALA A 63 -16.66 17.80 6.62
CA ALA A 63 -16.06 16.87 7.60
C ALA A 63 -17.12 16.14 8.47
N ALA A 64 -18.19 16.84 8.84
CA ALA A 64 -19.30 16.25 9.60
C ALA A 64 -20.06 15.17 8.80
N ALA A 65 -20.28 15.38 7.50
CA ALA A 65 -20.92 14.39 6.64
C ALA A 65 -20.02 13.15 6.46
N LEU A 66 -18.72 13.38 6.25
CA LEU A 66 -17.73 12.30 6.13
C LEU A 66 -17.65 11.45 7.40
N ARG A 67 -17.67 12.08 8.58
CA ARG A 67 -17.71 11.37 9.88
C ARG A 67 -18.98 10.55 10.06
N ARG A 68 -20.15 11.11 9.71
CA ARG A 68 -21.45 10.41 9.79
C ARG A 68 -21.50 9.19 8.88
N ALA A 69 -21.12 9.35 7.61
CA ALA A 69 -21.12 8.27 6.63
C ALA A 69 -20.20 7.11 7.05
N ASN A 70 -19.05 7.41 7.65
CA ASN A 70 -18.07 6.41 8.06
C ASN A 70 -18.22 5.94 9.52
N LYS A 71 -19.22 6.44 10.26
CA LYS A 71 -19.43 6.15 11.69
C LYS A 71 -18.16 6.44 12.52
N LEU A 72 -17.50 7.57 12.24
CA LEU A 72 -16.29 7.99 12.95
C LEU A 72 -16.68 8.96 14.07
N THR A 73 -16.41 8.58 15.32
CA THR A 73 -16.64 9.45 16.49
C THR A 73 -15.48 10.40 16.73
N SER A 74 -14.26 10.01 16.38
CA SER A 74 -13.03 10.81 16.52
C SER A 74 -12.10 10.66 15.33
N ASP A 75 -11.21 11.63 15.14
CA ASP A 75 -10.30 11.67 13.98
C ASP A 75 -9.24 10.57 14.02
N HIS A 76 -8.81 10.17 15.21
CA HIS A 76 -7.82 9.10 15.39
C HIS A 76 -8.32 7.72 14.93
N LEU A 77 -9.64 7.51 14.85
CA LEU A 77 -10.21 6.26 14.34
C LEU A 77 -9.96 6.06 12.83
N LEU A 78 -9.55 7.10 12.10
CA LEU A 78 -9.07 6.94 10.73
C LEU A 78 -7.84 6.04 10.66
N LEU A 79 -6.94 6.13 11.64
CA LEU A 79 -5.69 5.37 11.65
C LEU A 79 -5.89 3.87 11.85
N ALA A 80 -7.07 3.46 12.32
CA ALA A 80 -7.44 2.05 12.45
C ALA A 80 -7.99 1.47 11.14
N ARG A 81 -8.22 2.30 10.12
CA ARG A 81 -8.87 1.90 8.88
C ARG A 81 -7.95 2.11 7.69
N ARG A 82 -8.04 1.20 6.73
CA ARG A 82 -7.31 1.31 5.46
C ARG A 82 -8.08 2.13 4.41
N THR A 83 -9.40 2.18 4.52
CA THR A 83 -10.28 2.77 3.51
C THR A 83 -11.37 3.61 4.17
N ILE A 84 -11.83 4.62 3.43
CA ILE A 84 -12.93 5.51 3.83
C ILE A 84 -13.94 5.63 2.68
N LEU A 85 -15.22 5.71 3.02
CA LEU A 85 -16.30 5.94 2.07
C LEU A 85 -16.54 7.44 1.91
N ILE A 86 -16.66 7.88 0.66
CA ILE A 86 -16.93 9.27 0.32
C ILE A 86 -18.36 9.30 -0.24
N PRO A 87 -19.29 9.99 0.45
CA PRO A 87 -20.66 10.10 0.00
C PRO A 87 -20.74 10.73 -1.39
N HIS A 88 -21.46 10.05 -2.29
CA HIS A 88 -21.77 10.54 -3.63
C HIS A 88 -22.58 11.86 -3.62
N GLU A 89 -23.32 12.14 -2.54
CA GLU A 89 -24.08 13.38 -2.32
C GLU A 89 -23.25 14.64 -2.64
N PHE A 90 -21.98 14.62 -2.22
CA PHE A 90 -21.06 15.75 -2.36
C PHE A 90 -20.03 15.53 -3.46
N TYR A 91 -19.65 14.28 -3.73
CA TYR A 91 -18.63 13.93 -4.70
C TYR A 91 -19.20 13.14 -5.88
N LYS A 92 -19.66 13.86 -6.91
CA LYS A 92 -20.28 13.28 -8.12
C LYS A 92 -19.28 12.75 -9.16
N ALA A 93 -17.98 12.97 -8.95
CA ALA A 93 -16.96 12.61 -9.94
C ALA A 93 -16.68 11.10 -10.01
N GLY A 94 -17.08 10.30 -9.01
CA GLY A 94 -17.06 8.83 -9.04
C GLY A 94 -15.68 8.17 -9.14
N VAL A 95 -14.60 8.95 -9.28
CA VAL A 95 -13.22 8.47 -9.40
C VAL A 95 -12.49 8.73 -8.09
N SER A 96 -11.88 7.70 -7.49
CA SER A 96 -11.07 7.87 -6.28
C SER A 96 -9.72 8.54 -6.62
N LEU A 97 -9.38 9.60 -5.89
CA LEU A 97 -8.16 10.39 -6.04
C LEU A 97 -7.03 9.91 -5.10
N SER A 98 -7.23 8.80 -4.38
CA SER A 98 -6.19 8.23 -3.52
C SER A 98 -5.03 7.70 -4.36
N PRO A 99 -3.77 7.89 -3.91
CA PRO A 99 -2.72 7.01 -4.37
C PRO A 99 -3.15 5.59 -3.99
N ARG A 100 -3.30 4.70 -4.98
CA ARG A 100 -3.40 3.27 -4.66
C ARG A 100 -2.16 2.97 -3.82
N PRO A 101 -2.32 2.37 -2.63
CA PRO A 101 -1.24 2.27 -1.65
C PRO A 101 0.02 1.77 -2.35
N LEU A 102 1.12 2.51 -2.21
CA LEU A 102 2.37 2.34 -2.97
C LEU A 102 3.12 1.03 -2.69
N GLY A 103 2.56 0.15 -1.85
CA GLY A 103 2.94 -1.26 -1.83
C GLY A 103 2.33 -2.08 -2.97
N GLY A 104 1.34 -1.56 -3.71
CA GLY A 104 0.70 -2.26 -4.83
C GLY A 104 0.05 -3.60 -4.46
N GLU A 105 -0.62 -4.21 -5.44
CA GLU A 105 -0.93 -5.65 -5.39
C GLU A 105 0.36 -6.45 -5.14
N ASP A 106 1.48 -5.97 -5.67
CA ASP A 106 2.78 -6.64 -5.60
C ASP A 106 3.31 -6.86 -4.18
N GLU A 107 3.26 -5.90 -3.24
CA GLU A 107 3.74 -6.14 -1.86
C GLU A 107 2.81 -7.02 -1.04
N GLU A 108 1.51 -6.96 -1.26
CA GLU A 108 0.57 -7.88 -0.63
C GLU A 108 0.72 -9.28 -1.19
N LEU A 109 0.97 -9.41 -2.50
CA LEU A 109 1.37 -10.65 -3.14
C LEU A 109 2.72 -11.14 -2.58
N ARG A 110 3.71 -10.26 -2.34
CA ARG A 110 4.98 -10.65 -1.70
C ARG A 110 4.75 -11.19 -0.29
N LYS A 111 4.00 -10.48 0.55
CA LYS A 111 3.72 -10.91 1.94
C LYS A 111 2.89 -12.19 1.99
N SER A 112 1.93 -12.37 1.10
CA SER A 112 1.16 -13.61 0.99
C SER A 112 1.99 -14.76 0.44
N LYS A 113 2.86 -14.53 -0.55
CA LYS A 113 3.83 -15.51 -1.06
C LYS A 113 4.83 -15.94 0.00
N ILE A 114 5.35 -15.02 0.81
CA ILE A 114 6.23 -15.34 1.95
C ILE A 114 5.52 -16.27 2.93
N ARG A 115 4.29 -15.93 3.34
CA ARG A 115 3.51 -16.79 4.24
C ARG A 115 3.21 -18.17 3.62
N ARG A 116 2.90 -18.21 2.32
CA ARG A 116 2.69 -19.46 1.59
C ARG A 116 3.97 -20.30 1.53
N PHE A 117 5.12 -19.67 1.29
CA PHE A 117 6.43 -20.30 1.29
C PHE A 117 6.73 -20.93 2.64
N MET A 118 6.66 -20.15 3.72
CA MET A 118 6.87 -20.63 5.10
C MET A 118 5.98 -21.83 5.44
N THR A 119 4.72 -21.83 4.98
CA THR A 119 3.80 -22.95 5.21
C THR A 119 4.19 -24.19 4.39
N SER A 120 4.63 -24.00 3.14
CA SER A 120 5.01 -25.11 2.24
C SER A 120 6.35 -25.76 2.59
N THR A 121 7.36 -24.96 2.94
CA THR A 121 8.70 -25.42 3.28
C THR A 121 8.86 -25.71 4.77
N LYS A 122 7.89 -25.29 5.59
CA LYS A 122 7.90 -25.36 7.07
C LYS A 122 9.00 -24.53 7.73
N VAL A 123 9.58 -23.58 6.99
CA VAL A 123 10.56 -22.62 7.53
C VAL A 123 9.83 -21.55 8.32
N ALA A 124 10.17 -21.41 9.61
CA ALA A 124 9.62 -20.37 10.49
C ALA A 124 10.35 -19.01 10.38
N ASP A 125 11.55 -19.01 9.78
CA ASP A 125 12.38 -17.82 9.65
C ASP A 125 11.94 -16.98 8.45
N TYR A 126 11.43 -15.78 8.73
CA TYR A 126 10.95 -14.83 7.73
C TYR A 126 12.05 -14.40 6.76
N ASP A 127 13.26 -14.14 7.27
CA ASP A 127 14.38 -13.65 6.47
C ASP A 127 14.83 -14.67 5.42
N VAL A 128 14.80 -15.96 5.78
CA VAL A 128 15.11 -17.07 4.87
C VAL A 128 14.06 -17.14 3.77
N ALA A 129 12.78 -17.10 4.13
CA ALA A 129 11.69 -17.10 3.15
C ALA A 129 11.75 -15.90 2.20
N GLN A 130 12.08 -14.72 2.73
CA GLN A 130 12.27 -13.51 1.94
C GLN A 130 13.45 -13.65 0.97
N LEU A 131 14.58 -14.21 1.43
CA LEU A 131 15.77 -14.41 0.61
C LEU A 131 15.49 -15.31 -0.60
N TYR A 132 14.90 -16.48 -0.39
CA TYR A 132 14.60 -17.41 -1.49
C TYR A 132 13.61 -16.82 -2.49
N LEU A 133 12.58 -16.12 -1.99
CA LEU A 133 11.62 -15.45 -2.88
C LEU A 133 12.25 -14.29 -3.64
N GLN A 134 13.12 -13.48 -3.02
CA GLN A 134 13.83 -12.41 -3.72
C GLN A 134 14.77 -12.97 -4.79
N ASN A 135 15.51 -14.03 -4.47
CA ASN A 135 16.44 -14.67 -5.40
C ASN A 135 15.72 -15.28 -6.60
N ALA A 136 14.50 -15.80 -6.40
CA ALA A 136 13.65 -16.33 -7.47
C ALA A 136 12.78 -15.27 -8.16
N GLY A 137 12.99 -13.96 -7.92
CA GLY A 137 12.17 -12.90 -8.52
C GLY A 137 10.69 -12.95 -8.11
N TYR A 138 10.40 -13.50 -6.93
CA TYR A 138 9.06 -13.78 -6.38
C TYR A 138 8.25 -14.83 -7.14
N ASP A 139 8.92 -15.71 -7.89
CA ASP A 139 8.31 -16.93 -8.42
C ASP A 139 8.26 -18.02 -7.32
N PHE A 140 7.03 -18.39 -6.93
CA PHE A 140 6.78 -19.28 -5.79
C PHE A 140 7.30 -20.71 -6.01
N PRO A 141 6.91 -21.44 -7.08
CA PRO A 141 7.42 -22.79 -7.33
C PRO A 141 8.94 -22.86 -7.41
N VAL A 142 9.58 -21.90 -8.10
CA VAL A 142 11.04 -21.85 -8.25
C VAL A 142 11.73 -21.66 -6.90
N ALA A 143 11.22 -20.77 -6.05
CA ALA A 143 11.76 -20.57 -4.71
C ALA A 143 11.67 -21.84 -3.85
N VAL A 144 10.54 -22.55 -3.92
CA VAL A 144 10.32 -23.79 -3.16
C VAL A 144 11.22 -24.92 -3.64
N GLU A 145 11.39 -25.06 -4.95
CA GLU A 145 12.30 -26.04 -5.55
C GLU A 145 13.76 -25.77 -5.15
N ALA A 146 14.20 -24.51 -5.22
CA ALA A 146 15.54 -24.12 -4.78
C ALA A 146 15.80 -24.50 -3.32
N TYR A 147 14.82 -24.24 -2.42
CA TYR A 147 14.94 -24.62 -1.01
C TYR A 147 15.08 -26.13 -0.82
N PHE A 148 14.25 -26.94 -1.49
CA PHE A 148 14.35 -28.40 -1.37
C PHE A 148 15.61 -28.96 -2.02
N ALA A 149 16.10 -28.36 -3.11
CA ALA A 149 17.36 -28.74 -3.73
C ALA A 149 18.52 -28.57 -2.73
N ASP A 150 18.56 -27.45 -2.01
CA ASP A 150 19.57 -27.20 -0.99
C ASP A 150 19.48 -28.21 0.16
N GLU A 151 18.28 -28.50 0.69
CA GLU A 151 18.09 -29.53 1.73
C GLU A 151 18.56 -30.93 1.27
N THR A 152 18.29 -31.29 0.02
CA THR A 152 18.76 -32.58 -0.54
C THR A 152 20.27 -32.60 -0.72
N TRP A 153 20.87 -31.45 -1.04
CA TRP A 153 22.32 -31.32 -1.16
C TRP A 153 22.98 -31.40 0.22
N GLU A 154 22.44 -30.73 1.23
CA GLU A 154 22.95 -30.77 2.62
C GLU A 154 22.88 -32.20 3.20
N THR A 155 21.80 -32.93 2.91
CA THR A 155 21.64 -34.33 3.35
C THR A 155 22.69 -35.25 2.71
N ARG A 156 22.99 -35.05 1.42
CA ARG A 156 23.96 -35.87 0.67
C ARG A 156 25.41 -35.46 0.94
N ASN A 157 25.63 -34.22 1.35
CA ASN A 157 26.95 -33.66 1.66
C ASN A 157 26.95 -33.20 3.13
N PRO A 158 26.87 -34.14 4.10
CA PRO A 158 26.90 -33.77 5.49
C PRO A 158 28.20 -33.03 5.77
N SER A 159 28.07 -31.75 6.11
CA SER A 159 29.20 -30.86 6.35
C SER A 159 30.20 -31.54 7.31
N ARG A 160 31.47 -31.60 6.92
CA ARG A 160 32.54 -32.04 7.82
C ARG A 160 32.75 -30.94 8.86
N LYS A 161 31.89 -30.88 9.88
CA LYS A 161 32.04 -29.89 10.96
C LYS A 161 33.43 -30.09 11.59
N PRO A 162 34.24 -29.04 11.77
CA PRO A 162 35.43 -29.15 12.60
C PRO A 162 34.99 -29.60 14.00
N ALA A 163 35.70 -30.59 14.55
CA ALA A 163 35.40 -31.12 15.87
C ALA A 163 35.62 -30.02 16.93
N GLY A 164 34.54 -29.38 17.38
CA GLY A 164 34.60 -28.43 18.49
C GLY A 164 33.56 -27.32 18.40
N ASP A 165 32.34 -27.62 18.82
CA ASP A 165 31.57 -26.80 19.79
C ASP A 165 30.20 -27.47 20.01
N GLY A 166 29.87 -27.71 21.28
CA GLY A 166 28.68 -28.39 21.74
C GLY A 166 27.44 -27.50 21.68
N SER A 167 27.11 -26.93 20.52
CA SER A 167 25.83 -26.24 20.35
C SER A 167 24.71 -27.29 20.32
N LYS A 168 23.97 -27.41 21.43
CA LYS A 168 22.82 -28.31 21.52
C LYS A 168 21.86 -28.02 20.35
N PRO A 169 21.33 -29.05 19.66
CA PRO A 169 20.36 -28.82 18.59
C PRO A 169 19.20 -28.02 19.16
N LYS A 170 18.89 -26.86 18.56
CA LYS A 170 17.65 -26.14 18.86
C LYS A 170 16.51 -27.09 18.54
N LYS A 171 15.94 -27.71 19.58
CA LYS A 171 14.75 -28.55 19.44
C LYS A 171 13.67 -27.66 18.87
N HIS A 172 13.27 -27.92 17.63
CA HIS A 172 12.08 -27.36 17.03
C HIS A 172 10.90 -27.88 17.87
N ARG A 173 10.50 -27.12 18.91
CA ARG A 173 9.26 -27.42 19.62
C ARG A 173 8.19 -27.31 18.55
N GLY A 174 7.55 -28.44 18.25
CA GLY A 174 6.51 -28.49 17.24
C GLY A 174 5.43 -27.44 17.51
N PRO A 175 4.59 -27.12 16.51
CA PRO A 175 3.54 -26.12 16.66
C PRO A 175 2.71 -26.41 17.92
N PHE A 176 2.64 -25.45 18.83
CA PHE A 176 2.00 -25.58 20.14
C PHE A 176 0.49 -25.85 20.10
N TRP A 177 -0.11 -25.93 18.91
CA TRP A 177 -1.52 -26.17 18.65
C TRP A 177 -1.89 -27.63 18.37
N ARG A 178 -0.91 -28.55 18.24
CA ARG A 178 -1.21 -30.00 18.19
C ARG A 178 -1.42 -30.52 19.61
N GLY A 179 -2.57 -30.24 20.20
CA GLY A 179 -2.90 -30.68 21.55
C GLY A 179 -4.16 -30.06 22.12
N LEU A 180 -5.25 -30.05 21.34
CA LEU A 180 -6.63 -30.01 21.83
C LEU A 180 -7.37 -31.21 21.24
#